data_AF-A0A966R8G8-F1
#
_entry.id   AF-A0A966R8G8-F1
#
_cell.length_a   1.000
_cell.length_b   1.000
_cell.length_c   1.000
_cell.angle_alpha   90.00
_cell.angle_beta   90.00
_cell.angle_gamma   90.00
#
_symmetry.space_group_name_H-M   'P 1'
#
loop_
_entity.id
_entity.type
_entity.pdbx_description
1 polymer ?
#
loop_
_entity_poly.entity_id
_entity_poly.type
_entity_poly.pdbx_seq_one_letter_code
_entity_poly.pdbx_strand_id
1 'polypeptide(L)'
;MVQLLFQPLLWYYNTAVNNDLSDIQKEFVRYLVRERCSASKAAENAGYAHPRQRGYELLRKPNIARAIRAEQQALLNGDLTSIAFGTLKDVMQNPKSPANAKVAASRAVLEAAGFFKRADEDTPLLEKDPLNMTAEELEQFVLESRAKLNVLVN
;
A
#
# COMPACT_ATOMS: atom_id res chain seq x y z
N MET A 1 -14.31 17.91 3.81
CA MET A 1 -15.11 16.69 3.49
C MET A 1 -14.48 15.99 2.28
N VAL A 2 -13.21 15.58 2.39
CA VAL A 2 -12.44 14.94 1.31
C VAL A 2 -11.70 13.77 1.93
N GLN A 3 -12.40 12.65 2.14
CA GLN A 3 -11.79 11.47 2.75
C GLN A 3 -12.34 10.15 2.18
N LEU A 4 -12.88 10.16 0.95
CA LEU A 4 -13.52 8.97 0.37
C LEU A 4 -13.10 8.61 -1.06
N LEU A 5 -12.08 9.26 -1.65
CA LEU A 5 -11.73 9.02 -3.07
C LEU A 5 -10.39 8.32 -3.33
N PHE A 6 -9.69 7.83 -2.30
CA PHE A 6 -8.46 7.02 -2.50
C PHE A 6 -8.64 5.51 -2.26
N GLN A 7 -9.83 5.08 -1.84
CA GLN A 7 -10.21 3.68 -1.66
C GLN A 7 -10.63 2.91 -2.94
N PRO A 8 -11.17 3.52 -4.03
CA PRO A 8 -11.69 2.73 -5.14
C PRO A 8 -10.61 2.13 -6.07
N LEU A 9 -9.41 2.72 -6.12
CA LEU A 9 -8.32 2.25 -6.99
C LEU A 9 -7.63 0.98 -6.46
N LEU A 10 -7.46 0.87 -5.14
CA LEU A 10 -6.86 -0.32 -4.52
C LEU A 10 -7.80 -1.52 -4.55
N TRP A 11 -9.11 -1.29 -4.38
CA TRP A 11 -10.10 -2.35 -4.48
C TRP A 11 -10.16 -2.91 -5.90
N TYR A 12 -10.23 -2.03 -6.91
CA TYR A 12 -10.25 -2.42 -8.33
C TYR A 12 -8.99 -3.18 -8.75
N TYR A 13 -7.81 -2.73 -8.33
CA TYR A 13 -6.54 -3.40 -8.60
C TYR A 13 -6.51 -4.81 -8.00
N ASN A 14 -6.94 -4.99 -6.74
CA ASN A 14 -6.93 -6.31 -6.12
C ASN A 14 -7.96 -7.28 -6.74
N THR A 15 -9.15 -6.79 -7.10
CA THR A 15 -10.13 -7.61 -7.85
C THR A 15 -9.64 -8.01 -9.24
N ALA A 16 -9.00 -7.10 -9.98
CA ALA A 16 -8.47 -7.40 -11.31
C ALA A 16 -7.30 -8.40 -11.26
N VAL A 17 -6.41 -8.28 -10.28
CA VAL A 17 -5.29 -9.22 -10.07
C VAL A 17 -5.81 -10.63 -9.75
N ASN A 18 -6.88 -10.73 -8.97
CA ASN A 18 -7.47 -12.01 -8.58
C ASN A 18 -8.24 -12.72 -9.71
N ASN A 19 -8.72 -11.99 -10.72
CA ASN A 19 -9.41 -12.61 -11.87
C ASN A 19 -8.47 -13.39 -12.80
N ASP A 20 -7.17 -13.09 -12.82
CA ASP A 20 -6.17 -13.76 -13.67
C ASP A 20 -5.58 -15.04 -13.03
N LEU A 21 -6.07 -15.44 -11.85
CA LEU A 21 -5.53 -16.55 -11.05
C LEU A 21 -6.57 -17.65 -10.89
N SER A 22 -6.12 -18.90 -11.01
CA SER A 22 -6.96 -20.03 -10.59
C SER A 22 -7.13 -20.07 -9.07
N ASP A 23 -8.18 -20.71 -8.58
CA ASP A 23 -8.46 -20.74 -7.13
C ASP A 23 -7.32 -21.36 -6.33
N ILE A 24 -6.66 -22.38 -6.89
CA ILE A 24 -5.48 -23.01 -6.28
C ILE A 24 -4.25 -22.07 -6.23
N GLN A 25 -4.16 -21.11 -7.16
CA GLN A 25 -3.12 -20.08 -7.13
C GLN A 25 -3.43 -18.98 -6.12
N LYS A 26 -4.71 -18.60 -5.97
CA LYS A 26 -5.15 -17.67 -4.92
C LYS A 26 -4.83 -18.24 -3.53
N GLU A 27 -5.15 -19.51 -3.30
CA GLU A 27 -4.83 -20.19 -2.04
C GLU A 27 -3.32 -20.25 -1.80
N PHE A 28 -2.52 -20.59 -2.81
CA PHE A 28 -1.06 -20.56 -2.72
C PHE A 28 -0.53 -19.18 -2.26
N VAL A 29 -1.03 -18.10 -2.86
CA VAL A 29 -0.65 -16.72 -2.51
C VAL A 29 -1.06 -16.40 -1.07
N ARG A 30 -2.28 -16.77 -0.67
CA ARG A 30 -2.80 -16.57 0.69
C ARG A 30 -1.92 -17.25 1.73
N TYR A 31 -1.62 -18.55 1.54
CA TYR A 31 -0.76 -19.33 2.43
C TYR A 31 0.65 -18.75 2.54
N LEU A 32 1.21 -18.31 1.41
CA LEU A 32 2.54 -17.73 1.37
C LEU A 32 2.62 -16.42 2.17
N VAL A 33 1.63 -15.55 2.03
CA VAL A 33 1.65 -14.21 2.64
C VAL A 33 1.19 -14.22 4.09
N ARG A 34 0.06 -14.87 4.39
CA ARG A 34 -0.57 -14.78 5.73
C ARG A 34 0.04 -15.74 6.75
N GLU A 35 0.41 -16.94 6.33
CA GLU A 35 0.93 -17.98 7.24
C GLU A 35 2.46 -18.00 7.32
N ARG A 36 3.15 -17.16 6.52
CA ARG A 36 4.62 -17.07 6.45
C ARG A 36 5.31 -18.42 6.24
N CYS A 37 4.73 -19.28 5.40
CA CYS A 37 5.31 -20.59 5.10
C CYS A 37 6.22 -20.54 3.85
N SER A 38 7.04 -21.58 3.65
CA SER A 38 7.88 -21.68 2.44
C SER A 38 7.02 -21.90 1.19
N ALA A 39 7.51 -21.53 0.01
CA ALA A 39 6.76 -21.75 -1.25
C ALA A 39 6.40 -23.22 -1.48
N SER A 40 7.27 -24.16 -1.09
CA SER A 40 6.95 -25.58 -1.14
C SER A 40 5.77 -25.93 -0.22
N LYS A 41 5.73 -25.36 0.99
CA LYS A 41 4.65 -25.61 1.95
C LYS A 41 3.35 -24.91 1.57
N ALA A 42 3.42 -23.70 1.05
CA ALA A 42 2.27 -22.99 0.49
C ALA A 42 1.65 -23.77 -0.69
N ALA A 43 2.48 -24.36 -1.56
CA ALA A 43 2.01 -25.18 -2.66
C ALA A 43 1.40 -26.51 -2.17
N GLU A 44 1.95 -27.09 -1.11
CA GLU A 44 1.39 -28.28 -0.47
C GLU A 44 0.01 -27.97 0.12
N ASN A 45 -0.10 -26.90 0.91
CA ASN A 45 -1.36 -26.47 1.54
C ASN A 45 -2.42 -26.07 0.51
N ALA A 46 -2.00 -25.48 -0.62
CA ALA A 46 -2.88 -25.17 -1.73
C ALA A 46 -3.34 -26.42 -2.52
N GLY A 47 -2.71 -27.60 -2.33
CA GLY A 47 -3.12 -28.85 -2.97
C GLY A 47 -2.39 -29.20 -4.27
N TYR A 48 -1.18 -28.66 -4.52
CA TYR A 48 -0.39 -29.06 -5.68
C TYR A 48 0.23 -30.45 -5.52
N ALA A 49 0.15 -31.29 -6.56
CA ALA A 49 0.70 -32.66 -6.54
C ALA A 49 2.23 -32.74 -6.41
N HIS A 50 2.97 -31.73 -6.89
CA HIS A 50 4.43 -31.65 -6.79
C HIS A 50 4.87 -30.34 -6.10
N PRO A 51 4.66 -30.20 -4.77
CA PRO A 51 4.75 -28.90 -4.08
C PRO A 51 6.10 -28.20 -4.22
N ARG A 52 7.22 -28.93 -4.13
CA ARG A 52 8.57 -28.35 -4.22
C ARG A 52 8.83 -27.70 -5.57
N GLN A 53 8.56 -28.41 -6.65
CA GLN A 53 8.76 -27.90 -8.01
C GLN A 53 7.75 -26.78 -8.32
N ARG A 54 6.46 -27.02 -8.01
CA ARG A 54 5.38 -26.06 -8.30
C ARG A 54 5.55 -24.76 -7.54
N GLY A 55 5.92 -24.80 -6.26
CA GLY A 55 6.19 -23.59 -5.48
C GLY A 55 7.26 -22.70 -6.14
N TYR A 56 8.34 -23.31 -6.63
CA TYR A 56 9.42 -22.58 -7.30
C TYR A 56 9.04 -22.06 -8.69
N GLU A 57 8.25 -22.82 -9.45
CA GLU A 57 7.70 -22.38 -10.74
C GLU A 57 6.74 -21.20 -10.59
N LEU A 58 5.85 -21.26 -9.59
CA LEU A 58 4.83 -20.23 -9.35
C LEU A 58 5.47 -18.89 -8.99
N LEU A 59 6.51 -18.87 -8.15
CA LEU A 59 7.20 -17.63 -7.78
C LEU A 59 7.81 -16.87 -8.96
N ARG A 60 8.11 -17.55 -10.06
CA ARG A 60 8.64 -16.90 -11.27
C ARG A 60 7.59 -16.31 -12.19
N LYS A 61 6.31 -16.65 -11.98
CA LYS A 61 5.24 -16.16 -12.84
C LYS A 61 4.91 -14.71 -12.49
N PRO A 62 4.90 -13.78 -13.47
CA PRO A 62 4.66 -12.37 -13.18
C PRO A 62 3.27 -12.09 -12.59
N ASN A 63 2.24 -12.84 -12.99
CA ASN A 63 0.90 -12.74 -12.40
C ASN A 63 0.88 -13.16 -10.92
N ILE A 64 1.62 -14.20 -10.53
CA ILE A 64 1.77 -14.62 -9.12
C ILE A 64 2.54 -13.57 -8.32
N ALA A 65 3.65 -13.04 -8.86
CA ALA A 65 4.40 -11.97 -8.19
C ALA A 65 3.52 -10.72 -7.94
N ARG A 66 2.67 -10.37 -8.91
CA ARG A 66 1.67 -9.29 -8.77
C ARG A 66 0.65 -9.62 -7.68
N ALA A 67 0.15 -10.85 -7.65
CA ALA A 67 -0.79 -11.34 -6.64
C ALA A 67 -0.22 -11.29 -5.22
N ILE A 68 1.03 -11.71 -5.04
CA ILE A 68 1.72 -11.66 -3.75
C ILE A 68 1.78 -10.22 -3.24
N ARG A 69 2.17 -9.26 -4.10
CA ARG A 69 2.20 -7.84 -3.72
C ARG A 69 0.81 -7.32 -3.36
N ALA A 70 -0.21 -7.70 -4.13
CA ALA A 70 -1.60 -7.31 -3.85
C ALA A 70 -2.10 -7.87 -2.51
N GLU A 71 -1.84 -9.14 -2.22
CA GLU A 71 -2.23 -9.76 -0.94
C GLU A 71 -1.46 -9.17 0.24
N GLN A 72 -0.16 -8.85 0.08
CA GLN A 72 0.62 -8.14 1.08
C GLN A 72 0.05 -6.75 1.38
N GLN A 73 -0.34 -6.01 0.34
CA GLN A 73 -0.99 -4.71 0.50
C GLN A 73 -2.36 -4.84 1.18
N ALA A 74 -3.14 -5.87 0.84
CA ALA A 74 -4.41 -6.14 1.51
C ALA A 74 -4.23 -6.46 3.00
N LEU A 75 -3.23 -7.27 3.35
CA LEU A 75 -2.89 -7.59 4.73
C LEU A 75 -2.42 -6.36 5.51
N LEU A 76 -1.58 -5.52 4.89
CA LEU A 76 -1.11 -4.27 5.48
C LEU A 76 -2.26 -3.30 5.74
N ASN A 77 -3.06 -3.00 4.72
CA ASN A 77 -4.12 -1.99 4.78
C ASN A 77 -5.34 -2.44 5.59
N GLY A 78 -5.53 -3.75 5.78
CA GLY A 78 -6.60 -4.32 6.60
C GLY A 78 -6.13 -4.62 8.02
N ASP A 79 -5.72 -5.87 8.23
CA ASP A 79 -5.50 -6.45 9.55
C ASP A 79 -4.37 -5.74 10.32
N LEU A 80 -3.22 -5.50 9.65
CA LEU A 80 -2.05 -4.94 10.32
C LEU A 80 -2.23 -3.46 10.67
N THR A 81 -2.91 -2.69 9.82
CA THR A 81 -3.26 -1.30 10.11
C THR A 81 -4.15 -1.20 11.35
N SER A 82 -5.15 -2.09 11.46
CA SER A 82 -6.02 -2.13 12.64
C SER A 82 -5.26 -2.47 13.93
N ILE A 83 -4.36 -3.47 13.86
CA ILE A 83 -3.48 -3.84 14.99
C ILE A 83 -2.55 -2.67 15.36
N ALA A 84 -1.98 -1.98 14.37
CA ALA A 84 -1.11 -0.84 14.60
C ALA A 84 -1.87 0.29 15.32
N PHE A 85 -3.07 0.66 14.85
CA PHE A 85 -3.89 1.66 15.53
C PHE A 85 -4.26 1.28 16.97
N GLY A 86 -4.61 0.01 17.22
CA GLY A 86 -4.85 -0.49 18.57
C GLY A 86 -3.62 -0.37 19.47
N THR A 87 -2.46 -0.79 18.97
CA THR A 87 -1.18 -0.68 19.69
C THR A 87 -0.85 0.77 20.02
N LEU A 88 -1.01 1.69 19.07
CA LEU A 88 -0.77 3.12 19.30
C LEU A 88 -1.70 3.68 20.37
N LYS A 89 -2.99 3.31 20.33
CA LYS A 89 -3.97 3.70 21.36
C LYS A 89 -3.53 3.21 22.75
N ASP A 90 -3.15 1.95 22.87
CA ASP A 90 -2.72 1.35 24.13
C ASP A 90 -1.46 2.04 24.69
N VAL A 91 -0.47 2.34 23.83
CA VAL A 91 0.75 3.07 24.22
C VAL A 91 0.42 4.46 24.76
N MET A 92 -0.46 5.20 24.08
CA MET A 92 -0.88 6.55 24.48
C MET A 92 -1.63 6.56 25.82
N GLN A 93 -2.50 5.58 26.06
CA GLN A 93 -3.35 5.51 27.25
C GLN A 93 -2.64 4.90 28.46
N ASN A 94 -1.63 4.05 28.25
CA ASN A 94 -0.94 3.37 29.34
C ASN A 94 -0.07 4.33 30.16
N PRO A 95 -0.36 4.56 31.45
CA PRO A 95 0.43 5.46 32.30
C PRO A 95 1.90 5.06 32.40
N LYS A 96 2.20 3.76 32.33
CA LYS A 96 3.54 3.18 32.47
C LYS A 96 4.40 3.27 31.19
N SER A 97 3.82 3.62 30.05
CA SER A 97 4.60 3.81 28.82
C SER A 97 5.59 4.97 28.98
N PRO A 98 6.84 4.85 28.48
CA PRO A 98 7.79 5.95 28.44
C PRO A 98 7.24 7.20 27.74
N ALA A 99 7.62 8.38 28.23
CA ALA A 99 7.09 9.66 27.70
C ALA A 99 7.39 9.85 26.21
N ASN A 100 8.60 9.49 25.76
CA ASN A 100 8.98 9.53 24.35
C ASN A 100 8.11 8.61 23.48
N ALA A 101 7.78 7.41 23.96
CA ALA A 101 6.92 6.46 23.25
C ALA A 101 5.48 7.00 23.10
N LYS A 102 4.94 7.65 24.13
CA LYS A 102 3.63 8.32 24.05
C LYS A 102 3.63 9.44 23.01
N VAL A 103 4.64 10.31 23.03
CA VAL A 103 4.77 11.40 22.06
C VAL A 103 4.88 10.86 20.63
N ALA A 104 5.71 9.83 20.42
CA ALA A 104 5.85 9.19 19.12
C ALA A 104 4.53 8.57 18.62
N ALA A 105 3.81 7.88 19.50
CA ALA A 105 2.52 7.27 19.15
C ALA A 105 1.46 8.34 18.81
N SER A 106 1.35 9.39 19.62
CA SER A 106 0.45 10.52 19.35
C SER A 106 0.79 11.21 18.03
N ARG A 107 2.08 11.43 17.74
CA ARG A 107 2.53 12.01 16.46
C ARG A 107 2.13 11.13 15.29
N ALA A 108 2.39 9.83 15.34
CA ALA A 108 2.04 8.91 14.26
C ALA A 108 0.52 8.92 13.96
N VAL A 109 -0.33 8.98 15.00
CA VAL A 109 -1.78 9.08 14.84
C VAL A 109 -2.20 10.42 14.20
N LEU A 110 -1.63 11.54 14.65
CA LEU A 110 -1.93 12.85 14.09
C LEU A 110 -1.47 12.96 12.63
N GLU A 111 -0.33 12.37 12.29
CA GLU A 111 0.20 12.31 10.93
C GLU A 111 -0.69 11.47 10.02
N ALA A 112 -1.10 10.29 10.47
CA ALA A 112 -2.05 9.45 9.74
C ALA A 112 -3.41 10.13 9.55
N ALA A 113 -3.84 10.99 10.49
CA ALA A 113 -5.06 11.78 10.40
C ALA A 113 -4.90 13.06 9.56
N GLY A 114 -3.70 13.37 9.05
CA GLY A 114 -3.44 14.52 8.18
C GLY A 114 -3.32 15.86 8.91
N PHE A 115 -3.02 15.87 10.21
CA PHE A 115 -2.83 17.11 10.96
C PHE A 115 -1.48 17.78 10.69
N PHE A 116 -0.52 17.11 10.06
CA PHE A 116 0.75 17.69 9.66
C PHE A 116 0.76 17.98 8.16
N LYS A 117 1.29 19.16 7.80
CA LYS A 117 1.57 19.53 6.42
C LYS A 117 2.64 18.62 5.83
N ARG A 118 2.51 18.27 4.55
CA ARG A 118 3.59 17.59 3.82
C ARG A 118 4.76 18.55 3.68
N ALA A 119 5.99 18.02 3.73
CA ALA A 119 7.21 18.84 3.68
C ALA A 119 7.28 19.73 2.42
N ASP A 120 6.62 19.32 1.33
CA ASP A 120 6.64 20.01 0.05
C ASP A 120 5.44 20.93 -0.18
N GLU A 121 4.55 21.12 0.80
CA GLU A 121 3.29 21.85 0.59
C GLU A 121 3.49 23.30 0.13
N ASP A 122 4.62 23.92 0.52
CA ASP A 122 5.00 25.29 0.13
C ASP A 122 5.90 25.36 -1.12
N THR A 123 6.30 24.22 -1.70
CA THR A 123 7.12 24.18 -2.92
C THR A 123 6.26 24.53 -4.14
N PRO A 124 6.68 25.48 -5.00
CA PRO A 124 5.97 25.79 -6.24
C PRO A 124 5.70 24.52 -7.06
N LEU A 125 4.50 24.40 -7.65
CA LEU A 125 4.08 23.20 -8.37
C LEU A 125 5.09 22.80 -9.46
N LEU A 126 5.62 23.77 -10.21
CA LEU A 126 6.61 23.54 -11.26
C LEU A 126 7.96 22.99 -10.77
N GLU A 127 8.23 23.06 -9.47
CA GLU A 127 9.48 22.59 -8.84
C GLU A 127 9.28 21.31 -8.02
N LYS A 128 8.02 20.90 -7.78
CA LYS A 128 7.69 19.63 -7.13
C LYS A 128 8.02 18.45 -8.04
N ASP A 129 8.48 17.35 -7.44
CA ASP A 129 8.59 16.06 -8.14
C ASP A 129 7.17 15.56 -8.49
N PRO A 130 6.85 15.28 -9.78
CA PRO A 130 5.55 14.75 -10.18
C PRO A 130 5.13 13.47 -9.47
N LEU A 131 6.08 12.68 -8.95
CA LEU A 131 5.79 11.45 -8.20
C LEU A 131 5.23 11.72 -6.79
N ASN A 132 5.40 12.94 -6.27
CA ASN A 132 4.93 13.35 -4.94
C ASN A 132 3.68 14.23 -4.97
N MET A 133 3.14 14.52 -6.16
CA MET A 133 1.93 15.35 -6.33
C MET A 133 0.65 14.53 -6.12
N THR A 134 -0.39 15.17 -5.58
CA THR A 134 -1.75 14.62 -5.69
C THR A 134 -2.26 14.68 -7.12
N ALA A 135 -3.37 14.00 -7.41
CA ALA A 135 -4.00 14.05 -8.73
C ALA A 135 -4.41 15.49 -9.11
N GLU A 136 -4.93 16.26 -8.15
CA GLU A 136 -5.28 17.67 -8.38
C GLU A 136 -4.04 18.55 -8.62
N GLU A 137 -2.98 18.36 -7.83
CA GLU A 137 -1.72 19.08 -8.00
C GLU A 137 -1.06 18.77 -9.36
N LEU A 138 -1.13 17.51 -9.80
CA LEU A 138 -0.60 17.08 -11.09
C LEU A 138 -1.39 17.68 -12.26
N GLU A 139 -2.72 17.78 -12.15
CA GLU A 139 -3.55 18.45 -13.15
C GLU A 139 -3.18 19.94 -13.27
N GLN A 140 -3.00 20.63 -12.13
CA GLN A 140 -2.54 22.01 -12.11
C GLN A 140 -1.13 22.18 -12.68
N PHE A 141 -0.20 21.28 -12.34
CA PHE A 141 1.15 21.27 -12.90
C PHE A 141 1.14 21.17 -14.43
N VAL A 142 0.28 20.32 -15.02
CA VAL A 142 0.15 20.19 -16.48
C VAL A 142 -0.39 21.47 -17.10
N LEU A 143 -1.37 22.13 -16.47
CA LEU A 143 -1.93 23.40 -16.95
C LEU A 143 -0.89 24.53 -16.92
N GLU A 144 -0.16 24.67 -15.82
CA GLU A 144 0.90 25.68 -15.67
C GLU A 144 2.06 25.44 -16.64
N SER A 145 2.47 24.18 -16.80
CA SER A 145 3.52 23.80 -17.76
C SER A 145 3.13 24.17 -19.19
N ARG A 146 1.86 23.94 -19.59
CA ARG A 146 1.34 24.33 -20.90
C ARG A 146 1.31 25.84 -21.09
N ALA A 147 0.88 26.59 -20.08
CA ALA A 147 0.86 28.05 -20.13
C ALA A 147 2.28 28.62 -20.32
N LYS A 148 3.26 28.10 -19.58
CA LYS A 148 4.67 28.50 -19.69
C LYS A 148 5.25 28.20 -21.06
N LEU A 149 4.95 27.02 -21.63
CA LEU A 149 5.39 26.67 -22.99
C LEU A 149 4.82 27.60 -24.05
N ASN A 150 3.54 27.97 -23.95
CA ASN A 150 2.92 28.91 -24.90
C ASN A 150 3.55 30.31 -24.87
N VAL A 151 4.08 30.75 -23.73
CA VAL A 151 4.80 32.03 -23.61
C VAL A 151 6.20 31.96 -24.20
N LEU A 152 6.85 30.79 -24.20
CA LEU A 152 8.20 30.61 -24.72
C LEU A 152 8.27 30.34 -26.23
N VAL A 153 7.15 29.89 -26.82
CA VAL A 153 7.04 29.55 -28.24
C VAL A 153 6.52 30.73 -29.09
N ASN A 154 5.97 31.77 -28.46
CA ASN A 154 5.63 33.06 -29.10
C ASN A 154 6.71 34.11 -28.84
#